data_AF-A0A355EJW8-F1
#
_entry.id   AF-A0A355EJW8-F1
#
_cell.length_a   1.000
_cell.length_b   1.000
_cell.length_c   1.000
_cell.angle_alpha   90.00
_cell.angle_beta   90.00
_cell.angle_gamma   90.00
#
_symmetry.space_group_name_H-M   'P 1'
#
loop_
_entity.id
_entity.type
_entity.pdbx_description
1 polymer ?
#
loop_
_entity_poly.entity_id
_entity_poly.type
_entity_poly.pdbx_seq_one_letter_code
_entity_poly.pdbx_strand_id
1 'polypeptide(L)' 'MNADENEFFRELTLRICGTLDLEKALWQCFLYVCNVMPADELDLIIYDSTLGTVDVVATANAAGGVTRMDKTHLPPEL' A
#
# COMPACT_ATOMS: atom_id res chain seq x y z
N MET A 1 10.18 12.00 -11.41
CA MET A 1 8.74 12.12 -11.16
C MET A 1 8.28 13.35 -11.93
N ASN A 2 7.49 13.18 -12.99
CA ASN A 2 7.01 14.30 -13.82
C ASN A 2 5.55 14.66 -13.49
N ALA A 3 5.18 14.58 -12.22
CA ALA A 3 3.84 14.87 -11.72
C ALA A 3 3.91 16.03 -10.73
N ASP A 4 2.87 16.87 -10.70
CA ASP A 4 2.67 17.85 -9.64
C ASP A 4 2.50 17.11 -8.31
N GLU A 5 3.30 17.49 -7.30
CA GLU A 5 3.32 16.78 -6.01
C GLU A 5 1.96 16.84 -5.31
N ASN A 6 1.26 17.98 -5.37
CA ASN A 6 -0.05 18.13 -4.74
C ASN A 6 -1.11 17.26 -5.42
N GLU A 7 -1.07 17.16 -6.75
CA GLU A 7 -1.90 16.24 -7.51
C GLU A 7 -1.59 14.78 -7.15
N PHE A 8 -0.32 14.41 -7.07
CA PHE A 8 0.09 13.06 -6.69
C PHE A 8 -0.48 12.61 -5.35
N PHE A 9 -0.28 13.39 -4.29
CA PHE A 9 -0.77 13.06 -2.96
C PHE A 9 -2.30 13.07 -2.87
N ARG A 10 -2.97 13.97 -3.59
CA ARG A 10 -4.43 14.03 -3.65
C ARG A 10 -5.01 12.78 -4.33
N GLU A 11 -4.48 12.41 -5.49
CA GLU A 11 -4.95 11.25 -6.25
C GLU A 11 -4.68 9.92 -5.51
N LEU A 12 -3.56 9.83 -4.81
CA LEU A 12 -3.24 8.73 -3.89
C LEU A 12 -4.31 8.60 -2.79
N THR A 13 -4.56 9.70 -2.07
CA THR A 13 -5.52 9.74 -0.95
C THR A 13 -6.92 9.37 -1.41
N LEU A 14 -7.38 9.90 -2.54
CA LEU A 14 -8.71 9.61 -3.09
C LEU A 14 -8.89 8.13 -3.45
N ARG A 15 -7.84 7.47 -3.98
CA ARG A 15 -7.93 6.06 -4.37
C ARG A 15 -7.87 5.12 -3.17
N ILE A 16 -6.93 5.36 -2.25
CA ILE A 16 -6.76 4.49 -1.09
C ILE A 16 -7.93 4.61 -0.09
N CYS A 17 -8.52 5.80 0.05
CA CYS A 17 -9.64 6.05 0.96
C CYS A 17 -11.02 6.03 0.27
N GLY A 18 -11.10 5.78 -1.04
CA GLY A 18 -12.33 5.92 -1.83
C GLY A 18 -13.33 4.77 -1.66
N THR A 19 -12.93 3.65 -1.04
CA THR A 19 -13.77 2.48 -0.81
C THR A 19 -13.34 1.72 0.44
N LEU A 20 -14.26 0.92 1.00
CA LEU A 20 -13.98 0.01 2.12
C LEU A 20 -13.42 -1.35 1.65
N ASP A 21 -13.42 -1.61 0.35
CA ASP A 21 -12.79 -2.78 -0.24
C ASP A 21 -11.28 -2.52 -0.37
N LEU A 22 -10.51 -3.01 0.60
CA LEU A 22 -9.07 -2.73 0.72
C LEU A 22 -8.28 -3.21 -0.50
N GLU A 23 -8.60 -4.39 -1.02
CA GLU A 23 -7.95 -4.98 -2.19
C GLU A 23 -8.16 -4.09 -3.41
N LYS A 24 -9.40 -3.65 -3.62
CA LYS A 24 -9.75 -2.75 -4.70
C LYS A 24 -9.12 -1.37 -4.55
N ALA A 25 -9.16 -0.79 -3.36
CA ALA A 25 -8.55 0.51 -3.06
C ALA A 25 -7.04 0.51 -3.36
N LEU A 26 -6.33 -0.50 -2.85
CA LEU A 26 -4.89 -0.62 -3.01
C LEU A 26 -4.51 -0.90 -4.47
N TRP A 27 -5.29 -1.73 -5.19
CA TRP A 27 -5.03 -1.98 -6.60
C TRP A 27 -5.26 -0.75 -7.49
N GLN A 28 -6.33 0.00 -7.25
CA GLN A 28 -6.57 1.27 -7.94
C GLN A 28 -5.45 2.29 -7.67
N CYS A 29 -4.95 2.32 -6.43
CA CYS A 29 -3.81 3.12 -6.02
C CYS A 29 -2.53 2.69 -6.77
N PHE A 30 -2.22 1.39 -6.81
CA PHE A 30 -1.10 0.81 -7.54
C PHE A 30 -1.10 1.20 -9.03
N LEU A 31 -2.25 1.06 -9.70
CA LEU A 31 -2.38 1.43 -11.11
C LEU A 31 -2.09 2.92 -11.35
N TYR A 32 -2.47 3.80 -10.42
CA TYR A 32 -2.12 5.21 -10.49
C TYR A 32 -0.62 5.45 -10.31
N VAL A 33 -0.02 4.84 -9.28
CA VAL A 33 1.43 4.95 -9.01
C VAL A 33 2.26 4.51 -10.22
N CYS A 34 1.87 3.42 -10.89
CA CYS A 34 2.54 2.92 -12.11
C CYS A 34 2.54 3.92 -13.28
N ASN A 35 1.58 4.84 -13.35
CA ASN A 35 1.57 5.90 -14.36
C ASN A 35 2.55 7.04 -14.02
N VAL A 36 2.94 7.17 -12.76
CA VAL A 36 3.81 8.24 -12.25
C VAL A 36 5.26 7.78 -12.13
N MET A 37 5.47 6.53 -11.73
CA MET A 37 6.78 5.90 -11.58
C MET A 37 6.70 4.38 -11.77
N PRO A 38 7.80 3.72 -12.17
CA PRO A 38 7.86 2.26 -12.19
C PRO A 38 7.63 1.70 -10.79
N ALA A 39 6.72 0.73 -10.68
CA ALA A 39 6.47 -0.03 -9.46
C ALA A 39 6.02 -1.44 -9.84
N ASP A 40 6.56 -2.46 -9.17
CA ASP A 40 6.16 -3.85 -9.38
C ASP A 40 5.08 -4.28 -8.38
N GLU A 41 5.08 -3.67 -7.20
CA GLU A 41 4.21 -4.01 -6.07
C GLU A 41 3.96 -2.78 -5.19
N LEU A 42 2.81 -2.75 -4.53
CA LEU A 42 2.43 -1.76 -3.51
C LEU A 42 1.88 -2.48 -2.28
N ASP A 43 2.54 -2.33 -1.15
CA ASP A 43 2.15 -2.97 0.11
C ASP A 43 1.60 -1.96 1.11
N LEU A 44 0.50 -2.34 1.77
CA LEU A 44 0.02 -1.67 2.97
C LEU A 44 0.54 -2.44 4.19
N ILE A 45 1.31 -1.74 5.00
CA ILE A 45 2.04 -2.31 6.13
C ILE A 45 1.58 -1.62 7.42
N ILE A 46 1.26 -2.42 8.44
CA ILE A 46 0.93 -1.93 9.79
C ILE A 46 2.08 -2.31 10.73
N TYR A 47 2.61 -1.33 11.44
CA TYR A 47 3.52 -1.54 12.55
C TYR A 47 2.73 -1.61 13.86
N ASP A 48 2.84 -2.74 14.57
CA ASP A 48 2.33 -2.91 15.92
C ASP A 48 3.49 -2.93 16.91
N SER A 49 3.71 -1.82 17.61
CA SER A 49 4.77 -1.67 18.60
C SER A 49 4.52 -2.48 19.88
N THR A 50 3.27 -2.88 20.15
CA THR A 50 2.94 -3.69 21.32
C THR A 50 3.32 -5.14 21.11
N LEU A 51 3.09 -5.65 19.90
CA LEU A 51 3.47 -7.00 19.49
C LEU A 51 4.89 -7.09 18.91
N GLY A 52 5.50 -5.95 18.60
CA GLY A 52 6.78 -5.89 17.89
C GLY A 52 6.67 -6.53 16.51
N THR A 53 5.57 -6.26 15.77
CA THR A 53 5.37 -6.83 14.44
C THR A 53 5.23 -5.77 13.35
N VAL A 54 5.62 -6.16 12.14
CA VAL A 54 5.34 -5.48 10.88
C VAL A 54 4.49 -6.42 10.05
N ASP A 55 3.22 -6.06 9.89
CA ASP A 55 2.21 -6.89 9.25
C ASP A 55 1.92 -6.31 7.86
N VAL A 56 2.15 -7.08 6.81
CA VAL A 56 1.60 -6.74 5.49
C VAL A 56 0.14 -7.14 5.53
N VAL A 57 -0.75 -6.16 5.41
CA VAL A 57 -2.21 -6.39 5.52
C VAL A 57 -2.90 -6.41 4.16
N ALA A 58 -2.28 -5.82 3.14
CA ALA A 58 -2.70 -5.95 1.76
C ALA A 58 -1.52 -5.65 0.82
N THR A 59 -1.59 -6.26 -0.36
CA THR A 59 -0.61 -6.12 -1.43
C THR A 59 -1.34 -5.89 -2.74
N ALA A 60 -0.81 -5.06 -3.63
CA ALA A 60 -1.29 -4.93 -4.99
C ALA A 60 -0.17 -4.98 -6.01
N ASN A 61 -0.41 -5.65 -7.12
CA ASN A 61 0.50 -5.71 -8.27
C ASN A 61 -0.29 -5.79 -9.58
N ALA A 62 0.38 -6.10 -10.69
CA ALA A 62 -0.23 -6.18 -12.01
C ALA A 62 -1.40 -7.19 -12.11
N ALA A 63 -1.46 -8.20 -11.24
CA ALA A 63 -2.53 -9.20 -11.24
C ALA A 63 -3.78 -8.78 -10.43
N GLY A 64 -3.68 -7.79 -9.55
CA GLY A 64 -4.77 -7.40 -8.65
C GLY A 64 -4.29 -6.95 -7.28
N GLY A 65 -5.26 -6.61 -6.42
CA GLY A 65 -5.04 -6.45 -4.98
C GLY A 65 -5.44 -7.72 -4.25
N VAL A 66 -4.77 -8.02 -3.14
CA VAL A 66 -5.05 -9.15 -2.26
C VAL A 66 -4.83 -8.77 -0.80
N THR A 67 -5.74 -9.19 0.07
CA THR A 67 -5.55 -9.07 1.52
C THR A 67 -4.49 -10.08 1.98
N ARG A 68 -3.65 -9.65 2.92
CA ARG A 68 -2.59 -10.45 3.51
C ARG A 68 -2.86 -10.64 5.01
N MET A 69 -2.33 -11.71 5.58
CA MET A 69 -2.38 -12.00 7.03
C MET A 69 -0.99 -12.30 7.57
N ASP A 70 0.04 -11.82 6.87
CA ASP A 70 1.43 -12.09 7.18
C ASP A 70 1.85 -11.26 8.39
N LYS A 71 2.30 -11.93 9.45
CA LYS A 71 2.85 -11.27 10.64
C LYS A 71 4.35 -11.49 10.70
N THR A 72 5.11 -10.41 10.60
CA THR A 72 6.56 -10.47 10.70
C THR A 72 6.99 -9.89 12.03
N HIS A 73 7.46 -10.75 12.95
CA HIS A 73 8.07 -10.29 14.19
C HIS A 73 9.38 -9.56 13.89
N LEU A 74 9.52 -8.36 14.45
CA LEU A 74 10.77 -7.65 14.43
C LEU A 74 11.75 -8.29 15.42
N PRO A 75 13.05 -8.28 15.09
CA PRO A 75 14.06 -8.65 16.05
C PRO A 75 13.99 -7.70 17.26
N PRO A 76 14.26 -8.20 18.48
CA PRO A 76 14.11 -7.44 19.73
C PRO A 76 15.11 -6.28 19.91
N GLU A 77 15.96 -6.02 18.90
CA GLU A 77 17.08 -5.07 18.95
C GLU A 77 16.79 -3.75 18.21
N LEU A 78 15.57 -3.58 17.70
CA LEU A 78 15.07 -2.35 17.04
C LEU A 78 14.21 -1.50 17.96
#